data_AF-A0A966G1K7-F1
#
_entry.id   AF-A0A966G1K7-F1
#
_cell.length_a   1.000
_cell.length_b   1.000
_cell.length_c   1.000
_cell.angle_alpha   90.00
_cell.angle_beta   90.00
_cell.angle_gamma   90.00
#
_symmetry.space_group_name_H-M   'P 1'
#
loop_
_entity.id
_entity.type
_entity.pdbx_description
1 polymer ?
#
loop_
_entity_poly.entity_id
_entity_poly.type
_entity_poly.pdbx_seq_one_letter_code
_entity_poly.pdbx_strand_id
1 'polypeptide(L)'
;WEEDNIAPQVVFEILSPSNSAREMLKKQSFYREHGVLEMFFYDPDSHDFWGLVRANRQEDFFPVTALNFPWTSPILGIRFEMFEEGLEVFYPDGERFKDPETLFEERDQAQQERDRAFARLRELGIDPTQL
;
A
#
# COMPACT_ATOMS: atom_id res chain seq x y z
N TRP A 1 -9.01 11.89 0.35
CA TRP A 1 -8.05 12.05 1.45
C TRP A 1 -8.78 12.69 2.61
N GLU A 2 -9.10 11.89 3.63
CA GLU A 2 -9.77 12.28 4.89
C GLU A 2 -8.78 12.16 6.06
N GLU A 3 -7.53 12.57 5.84
CA GLU A 3 -6.61 12.79 6.96
C GLU A 3 -6.68 14.28 7.25
N ASP A 4 -7.10 14.67 8.45
CA ASP A 4 -7.35 16.04 8.94
C ASP A 4 -6.10 16.95 8.88
N ASN A 5 -5.56 17.16 7.68
CA ASN A 5 -4.30 17.85 7.40
C ASN A 5 -3.09 17.27 8.15
N ILE A 6 -3.13 15.98 8.51
CA ILE A 6 -2.03 15.26 9.15
C ILE A 6 -1.10 14.71 8.07
N ALA A 7 0.20 14.97 8.18
CA ALA A 7 1.19 14.39 7.28
C ALA A 7 1.22 12.85 7.45
N PRO A 8 1.40 12.08 6.37
CA PRO A 8 1.39 10.62 6.44
C PRO A 8 2.45 10.12 7.41
N GLN A 9 2.11 9.09 8.20
CA GLN A 9 3.05 8.47 9.15
C GLN A 9 3.92 7.41 8.47
N VAL A 10 3.38 6.77 7.43
CA VAL A 10 4.08 5.76 6.61
C VAL A 10 3.98 6.17 5.15
N VAL A 11 5.10 6.07 4.42
CA VAL A 11 5.16 6.37 2.99
C VAL A 11 5.76 5.17 2.25
N PHE A 12 5.18 4.83 1.10
CA PHE A 12 5.71 3.84 0.19
C PHE A 12 5.94 4.47 -1.18
N GLU A 13 7.17 4.44 -1.67
CA GLU A 13 7.57 4.98 -2.97
C GLU A 13 7.91 3.82 -3.92
N ILE A 14 7.12 3.68 -4.98
CA ILE A 14 7.43 2.78 -6.09
C ILE A 14 8.22 3.59 -7.12
N LEU A 15 9.46 3.18 -7.37
CA LEU A 15 10.33 3.86 -8.31
C LEU A 15 9.93 3.54 -9.74
N SER A 16 10.10 4.54 -10.61
CA SER A 16 10.04 4.40 -12.05
C SER A 16 11.43 4.59 -12.65
N PRO A 17 11.70 4.11 -13.88
CA PRO A 17 12.98 4.32 -14.58
C PRO A 17 13.42 5.79 -14.66
N SER A 18 12.47 6.72 -14.60
CA SER A 18 12.70 8.16 -14.67
C SER A 18 13.15 8.82 -13.36
N ASN A 19 13.01 8.11 -12.23
CA ASN A 19 13.37 8.68 -10.94
C ASN A 19 14.89 8.78 -10.79
N SER A 20 15.34 9.95 -10.36
CA SER A 20 16.76 10.19 -10.13
C SER A 20 17.13 10.04 -8.66
N ALA A 21 18.36 9.63 -8.37
CA ALA A 21 18.89 9.58 -7.01
C ALA A 21 18.74 10.94 -6.27
N ARG A 22 18.91 12.06 -6.99
CA ARG A 22 18.72 13.41 -6.42
C ARG A 22 17.28 13.66 -5.99
N GLU A 23 16.31 13.21 -6.78
CA GLU A 23 14.90 13.32 -6.43
C GLU A 23 14.59 12.48 -5.18
N MET A 24 15.10 11.25 -5.11
CA MET A 24 14.91 10.37 -3.96
C MET A 24 15.50 10.95 -2.67
N LEU A 25 16.70 11.52 -2.73
CA LEU A 25 17.30 12.23 -1.58
C LEU A 25 16.45 13.42 -1.12
N LYS A 26 15.88 14.18 -2.07
CA LYS A 26 14.98 15.28 -1.77
C LYS A 26 13.70 14.79 -1.08
N LYS A 27 13.10 13.70 -1.58
CA LYS A 27 11.91 13.08 -0.98
C LYS A 27 12.19 12.56 0.44
N GLN A 28 13.29 11.83 0.64
CA GLN A 28 13.70 11.34 1.96
C GLN A 28 13.89 12.48 2.97
N SER A 29 14.53 13.58 2.54
CA SER A 29 14.72 14.77 3.39
C SER A 29 13.37 15.42 3.74
N PHE A 30 12.50 15.59 2.75
CA PHE A 30 11.16 16.13 2.94
C PHE A 30 10.35 15.28 3.93
N TYR A 31 10.32 13.96 3.77
CA TYR A 31 9.60 13.05 4.65
C TYR A 31 10.13 13.06 6.09
N ARG A 32 11.45 13.11 6.25
CA ARG A 32 12.11 13.25 7.55
C ARG A 32 11.64 14.51 8.29
N GLU A 33 11.67 15.66 7.61
CA GLU A 33 11.25 16.96 8.14
C GLU A 33 9.76 16.99 8.47
N HIS A 34 8.91 16.34 7.68
CA HIS A 34 7.46 16.30 7.85
C HIS A 34 6.98 15.22 8.80
N GLY A 35 7.89 14.43 9.38
CA GLY A 35 7.59 13.54 10.50
C GLY A 35 7.19 12.13 10.17
N VAL A 36 7.42 11.71 8.93
CA VAL A 36 7.23 10.31 8.53
C VAL A 36 8.03 9.43 9.48
N LEU A 37 7.43 8.31 9.91
CA LEU A 37 8.03 7.35 10.83
C LEU A 37 8.60 6.15 10.08
N GLU A 38 7.94 5.75 9.00
CA GLU A 38 8.40 4.68 8.11
C GLU A 38 8.34 5.15 6.65
N MET A 39 9.44 5.07 5.93
CA MET A 39 9.46 5.30 4.48
C MET A 39 10.15 4.13 3.79
N PHE A 40 9.46 3.54 2.82
CA PHE A 40 9.94 2.40 2.04
C PHE A 40 10.03 2.77 0.57
N PHE A 41 11.04 2.24 -0.09
CA PHE A 41 11.33 2.46 -1.50
C PHE A 41 11.53 1.11 -2.15
N TYR A 42 10.90 0.93 -3.29
CA TYR A 42 11.00 -0.30 -4.07
C TYR A 42 11.16 0.04 -5.54
N ASP A 43 12.18 -0.54 -6.17
CA ASP A 43 12.37 -0.50 -7.61
C ASP A 43 11.90 -1.84 -8.21
N PRO A 44 10.75 -1.87 -8.92
CA PRO A 44 10.22 -3.10 -9.49
C PRO A 44 11.06 -3.63 -10.66
N ASP A 45 11.92 -2.83 -11.29
CA ASP A 45 12.74 -3.30 -12.42
C ASP A 45 13.98 -4.07 -11.93
N SER A 46 14.56 -3.64 -10.80
CA SER A 46 15.76 -4.27 -10.20
C SER A 46 15.46 -5.15 -9.00
N HIS A 47 14.21 -5.13 -8.50
CA HIS A 47 13.78 -5.69 -7.22
C HIS A 47 14.54 -5.12 -6.00
N ASP A 48 15.16 -3.94 -6.13
CA ASP A 48 15.85 -3.32 -5.00
C ASP A 48 14.85 -2.74 -4.00
N PHE A 49 15.15 -2.93 -2.71
CA PHE A 49 14.32 -2.47 -1.62
C PHE A 49 15.18 -1.86 -0.50
N TRP A 50 14.76 -0.69 -0.05
CA TRP A 50 15.25 -0.12 1.20
C TRP A 50 14.16 0.67 1.91
N GLY A 51 14.27 0.71 3.23
CA GLY A 51 13.42 1.47 4.10
C GLY A 51 14.22 2.22 5.14
N LEU A 52 13.60 3.24 5.70
CA LEU A 52 14.06 3.97 6.87
C LEU A 52 12.91 4.02 7.87
N VAL A 53 13.13 3.48 9.07
CA VAL A 53 12.13 3.44 10.14
C VAL A 53 12.65 4.08 11.43
N ARG A 54 11.77 4.73 12.20
CA ARG A 54 12.06 5.27 13.54
C ARG A 54 10.84 5.13 14.44
N ALA A 55 11.04 4.97 15.76
CA ALA A 55 9.93 4.78 16.68
C ALA A 55 9.08 6.06 16.88
N ASN A 56 9.73 7.23 16.78
CA ASN A 56 9.09 8.54 16.92
C ASN A 56 9.93 9.63 16.23
N ARG A 57 9.42 10.86 16.17
CA ARG A 57 10.07 11.99 15.47
C ARG A 57 11.40 12.41 16.10
N GLN A 58 11.64 12.09 17.37
CA GLN A 58 12.83 12.46 18.13
C GLN A 58 13.98 11.45 17.96
N GLU A 59 13.69 10.27 17.43
CA GLU A 59 14.68 9.21 17.21
C GLU A 59 15.24 9.22 15.79
N ASP A 60 16.44 8.65 15.67
CA ASP A 60 17.11 8.44 14.40
C ASP A 60 16.45 7.32 13.60
N PHE A 61 16.62 7.38 12.28
CA PHE A 61 16.16 6.35 11.39
C PHE A 61 17.12 5.18 11.34
N PHE A 62 16.58 3.97 11.33
CA PHE A 62 17.28 2.72 11.09
C PHE A 62 16.95 2.20 9.70
N PRO A 63 17.97 1.72 8.95
CA PRO A 63 17.73 1.13 7.64
C PRO A 63 17.04 -0.24 7.78
N VAL A 64 16.07 -0.49 6.91
CA VAL A 64 15.47 -1.80 6.66
C VAL A 64 15.81 -2.17 5.23
N THR A 65 16.35 -3.36 5.00
CA THR A 65 16.65 -3.89 3.66
C THR A 65 16.00 -5.26 3.50
N ALA A 66 16.13 -5.86 2.32
CA ALA A 66 15.66 -7.23 2.09
C ALA A 66 16.27 -8.26 3.07
N LEU A 67 17.42 -7.97 3.70
CA LEU A 67 18.02 -8.83 4.73
C LEU A 67 17.21 -8.86 6.04
N ASN A 68 16.32 -7.88 6.23
CA ASN A 68 15.44 -7.80 7.39
C ASN A 68 14.10 -8.51 7.17
N PHE A 69 13.89 -9.14 6.01
CA PHE A 69 12.62 -9.78 5.69
C PHE A 69 12.45 -11.14 6.40
N PRO A 70 11.21 -11.49 6.79
CA PRO A 70 9.99 -10.69 6.64
C PRO A 70 9.96 -9.47 7.59
N TRP A 71 9.58 -8.30 7.05
CA TRP A 71 9.43 -7.07 7.85
C TRP A 71 7.96 -6.75 8.04
N THR A 72 7.53 -6.46 9.27
CA THR A 72 6.16 -6.01 9.54
C THR A 72 6.19 -4.56 10.03
N SER A 73 5.45 -3.68 9.36
CA SER A 73 5.31 -2.28 9.76
C SER A 73 4.68 -2.20 11.16
N PRO A 74 5.34 -1.59 12.16
CA PRO A 74 4.74 -1.40 13.48
C PRO A 74 3.49 -0.52 13.46
N ILE A 75 3.38 0.40 12.50
CA ILE A 75 2.23 1.33 12.40
C ILE A 75 1.06 0.71 11.65
N LEU A 76 1.33 0.07 10.51
CA LEU A 76 0.27 -0.45 9.63
C LEU A 76 -0.07 -1.93 9.90
N GLY A 77 0.83 -2.69 10.51
CA GLY A 77 0.70 -4.14 10.67
C GLY A 77 0.84 -4.94 9.38
N ILE A 78 1.09 -4.29 8.24
CA ILE A 78 1.34 -4.95 6.96
C ILE A 78 2.75 -5.55 6.93
N ARG A 79 2.90 -6.69 6.28
CA ARG A 79 4.16 -7.44 6.19
C ARG A 79 4.70 -7.41 4.76
N PHE A 80 6.01 -7.17 4.64
CA PHE A 80 6.76 -7.21 3.39
C PHE A 80 7.67 -8.44 3.35
N GLU A 81 7.77 -9.05 2.19
CA GLU A 81 8.65 -10.18 1.93
C GLU A 81 9.11 -10.16 0.46
N MET A 82 10.36 -10.55 0.20
CA MET A 82 10.93 -10.59 -1.16
C MET A 82 10.88 -12.02 -1.67
N PHE A 83 10.25 -12.21 -2.82
CA PHE A 83 10.19 -13.48 -3.55
C PHE A 83 10.95 -13.37 -4.89
N GLU A 84 10.95 -14.45 -5.68
CA GLU A 84 11.63 -14.49 -6.98
C GLU A 84 11.03 -13.46 -7.95
N GLU A 85 9.71 -13.31 -7.92
CA GLU A 85 8.93 -12.42 -8.77
C GLU A 85 8.87 -10.97 -8.26
N GLY A 86 9.47 -10.68 -7.10
CA GLY A 86 9.55 -9.33 -6.54
C GLY A 86 9.00 -9.21 -5.12
N LEU A 87 8.69 -7.97 -4.73
CA LEU A 87 8.21 -7.66 -3.39
C LEU A 87 6.73 -7.99 -3.25
N GLU A 88 6.38 -8.78 -2.23
CA GLU A 88 5.00 -9.04 -1.86
C GLU A 88 4.64 -8.35 -0.54
N VAL A 89 3.38 -7.92 -0.47
CA VAL A 89 2.80 -7.25 0.70
C VAL A 89 1.64 -8.09 1.21
N PHE A 90 1.56 -8.27 2.53
CA PHE A 90 0.51 -9.01 3.20
C PHE A 90 -0.22 -8.10 4.19
N TYR A 91 -1.54 -8.24 4.25
CA TYR A 91 -2.40 -7.63 5.26
C TYR A 91 -2.07 -8.19 6.65
N PRO A 92 -2.50 -7.50 7.73
CA PRO A 92 -2.27 -7.96 9.10
C PRO A 92 -2.85 -9.36 9.41
N ASP A 93 -3.85 -9.81 8.65
CA ASP A 93 -4.45 -11.14 8.76
C ASP A 93 -3.68 -12.23 7.98
N GLY A 94 -2.65 -11.84 7.22
CA GLY A 94 -1.82 -12.72 6.42
C GLY A 94 -2.29 -12.91 4.98
N GLU A 95 -3.41 -12.31 4.55
CA GLU A 95 -3.81 -12.32 3.15
C GLU A 95 -2.83 -11.48 2.31
N ARG A 96 -2.47 -11.98 1.13
CA ARG A 96 -1.61 -11.23 0.19
C ARG A 96 -2.40 -10.08 -0.44
N PHE A 97 -1.75 -8.93 -0.62
CA PHE A 97 -2.30 -7.84 -1.42
C PHE A 97 -2.51 -8.31 -2.85
N LYS A 98 -3.72 -8.12 -3.36
CA LYS A 98 -4.07 -8.48 -4.73
C LYS A 98 -3.51 -7.46 -5.71
N ASP A 99 -3.19 -7.93 -6.91
CA ASP A 99 -2.82 -7.05 -8.01
C ASP A 99 -3.98 -6.09 -8.33
N PRO A 100 -3.69 -4.83 -8.69
CA PRO A 100 -4.72 -3.84 -9.01
C PRO A 100 -5.72 -4.32 -10.07
N GLU A 101 -5.25 -5.06 -11.07
CA GLU A 101 -6.11 -5.63 -12.13
C GLU A 101 -7.13 -6.61 -11.56
N THR A 102 -6.70 -7.54 -10.71
CA THR A 102 -7.58 -8.49 -10.04
C THR A 102 -8.62 -7.78 -9.17
N LEU A 103 -8.23 -6.72 -8.47
CA LEU A 103 -9.16 -5.91 -7.67
C LEU A 103 -10.23 -5.23 -8.55
N PHE A 104 -9.85 -4.73 -9.73
CA PHE A 104 -10.82 -4.14 -10.66
C PHE A 104 -11.77 -5.18 -11.23
N GLU A 105 -11.27 -6.36 -11.61
CA GLU A 105 -12.10 -7.46 -12.10
C GLU A 105 -13.11 -7.94 -11.05
N GLU A 106 -12.68 -8.13 -9.80
CA GLU A 106 -13.56 -8.52 -8.70
C GLU A 106 -14.63 -7.46 -8.43
N ARG A 107 -14.24 -6.17 -8.42
CA ARG A 107 -15.19 -5.06 -8.27
C ARG A 107 -16.23 -5.09 -9.39
N ASP A 108 -15.80 -5.27 -10.63
CA ASP A 108 -16.69 -5.26 -11.79
C ASP A 108 -17.63 -6.48 -11.80
N GLN A 109 -17.14 -7.65 -11.38
CA GLN A 109 -17.97 -8.84 -11.19
C GLN A 109 -19.00 -8.64 -10.08
N ALA A 110 -18.59 -8.18 -8.89
CA ALA A 110 -19.50 -7.92 -7.78
C ALA A 110 -20.56 -6.87 -8.15
N GLN A 111 -20.16 -5.84 -8.90
CA GLN A 111 -21.04 -4.81 -9.43
C GLN A 111 -22.07 -5.42 -10.41
N GLN A 112 -21.64 -6.30 -11.31
CA GLN A 112 -22.53 -6.97 -12.26
C GLN A 112 -23.50 -7.94 -11.58
N GLU A 113 -23.04 -8.68 -10.56
CA GLU A 113 -23.89 -9.57 -9.76
C GLU A 113 -24.94 -8.80 -8.98
N ARG A 114 -24.55 -7.68 -8.34
CA ARG A 114 -25.47 -6.78 -7.66
C ARG A 114 -26.55 -6.27 -8.61
N ASP A 115 -26.16 -5.80 -9.79
CA ASP A 115 -27.10 -5.25 -10.77
C ASP A 115 -28.06 -6.33 -11.30
N ARG A 116 -27.59 -7.56 -11.50
CA ARG A 116 -28.45 -8.71 -11.84
C ARG A 116 -29.42 -9.06 -10.71
N ALA A 117 -28.97 -9.05 -9.46
CA ALA A 117 -29.82 -9.30 -8.30
C ALA A 117 -30.90 -8.21 -8.17
N PHE A 118 -30.53 -6.95 -8.37
CA PHE A 118 -31.46 -5.81 -8.33
C PHE A 118 -32.49 -5.90 -9.46
N ALA A 119 -32.09 -6.29 -10.67
CA ALA A 119 -33.00 -6.51 -11.78
C ALA A 119 -34.04 -7.62 -11.45
N ARG A 120 -33.60 -8.74 -10.88
CA ARG A 120 -34.50 -9.82 -10.45
C ARG A 120 -35.46 -9.39 -9.34
N LEU A 121 -34.99 -8.61 -8.37
CA LEU A 121 -35.87 -8.07 -7.32
C LEU A 121 -36.95 -7.16 -7.90
N ARG A 122 -36.59 -6.31 -8.88
CA ARG A 122 -37.55 -5.46 -9.60
C ARG A 122 -38.56 -6.27 -10.42
N GLU A 123 -38.13 -7.35 -11.07
CA GLU A 123 -39.05 -8.28 -11.77
C GLU A 123 -40.07 -8.92 -10.82
N LEU A 124 -39.68 -9.16 -9.56
CA LEU A 124 -40.54 -9.67 -8.50
C LEU A 124 -41.40 -8.58 -7.82
N GLY A 125 -41.33 -7.32 -8.30
CA GLY A 125 -42.07 -6.19 -7.75
C GLY A 125 -41.52 -5.65 -6.42
N ILE A 126 -40.29 -6.03 -6.06
CA ILE A 126 -39.60 -5.58 -4.86
C ILE A 126 -38.65 -4.44 -5.25
N ASP A 127 -38.73 -3.29 -4.56
CA ASP A 127 -37.77 -2.20 -4.76
C ASP A 127 -36.49 -2.48 -3.94
N PRO A 128 -35.36 -2.80 -4.59
CA PRO A 128 -34.12 -3.12 -3.90
C PRO A 128 -33.46 -1.93 -3.19
N THR A 129 -33.92 -0.71 -3.43
CA THR A 129 -33.39 0.50 -2.75
C THR A 129 -34.07 0.80 -1.41
N GLN A 130 -35.13 0.04 -1.08
CA GLN A 130 -35.91 0.19 0.15
C GLN A 130 -35.72 -0.97 1.15
N LEU A 131 -34.80 -1.90 0.84
CA LEU A 131 -34.32 -2.95 1.74
C LEU A 131 -33.19 -2.42 2.63
#